data_AF-A0A6C0KJT0-F1
#
_entry.id   AF-A0A6C0KJT0-F1
#
_cell.length_a   1.000
_cell.length_b   1.000
_cell.length_c   1.000
_cell.angle_alpha   90.00
_cell.angle_beta   90.00
_cell.angle_gamma   90.00
#
_symmetry.space_group_name_H-M   'P 1'
#
loop_
_entity.id
_entity.type
_entity.pdbx_description
1 polymer ?
#
loop_
_entity_poly.entity_id
_entity_poly.type
_entity_poly.pdbx_seq_one_letter_code
_entity_poly.pdbx_strand_id
1 'polypeptide(L)'
;MANCLAIDRNSNQCRNYGCNESRFCKFHQYMNDYTDEMLANLTICSGCKKSYYLENGRKICNVCKERSKSNVEKRKETVVFCGKDGCKFKRSEANKYCNKHQICILEDETKAMNKKLCVNYIRGCRTQLDLDYTFSRCSDCLEKDRKKDNERRQNAKLLNATTSVENAQSKYCNTCCKEYLLEFFIGEKGSETKTCKACRDDNKIQDSRRDKEHRNELARTNIYEKYRCYQKACVERCLEFRLRYDEFLNIVNNECYYCGYVNSNFVNGIDRLDSNEGYILDNCVSCCKMCNYMKGSLSIDIFIKRAEHILTNQNKINGNLYPECFPNHKCMPYYRYKSRAVEKQIDFSITQEDYDNIIQNDCFLCGKQSDENNINGIDRMDSKKGYVLDNINACCGECNYMKFTFDFNDFINKLVAIYEKHKHHIFSLSDIVNENIPRNRIKKSVFEIVETNEIFKQEQCEKMKEKYSEEEYKQIRAKEIAKYRSVSDI
;
A
#
# COMPACT_ATOMS: atom_id res chain seq x y z
N MET A 1 83.71 -37.90 49.81
CA MET A 1 82.73 -37.91 48.70
C MET A 1 82.44 -36.47 48.32
N ALA A 2 82.45 -36.12 47.03
CA ALA A 2 82.10 -34.76 46.60
C ALA A 2 80.62 -34.46 46.89
N ASN A 3 80.30 -33.21 47.24
CA ASN A 3 78.92 -32.77 47.40
C ASN A 3 78.22 -32.74 46.03
N CYS A 4 76.92 -33.05 46.00
CA CYS A 4 76.11 -32.97 44.79
C CYS A 4 76.02 -31.52 44.29
N LEU A 5 76.32 -31.30 42.99
CA LEU A 5 76.33 -29.95 42.39
C LEU A 5 74.94 -29.37 42.08
N ALA A 6 73.89 -30.18 42.16
CA ALA A 6 72.51 -29.73 41.93
C ALA A 6 71.93 -28.91 43.11
N ILE A 7 70.85 -28.17 42.82
CA ILE A 7 70.02 -27.52 43.85
C ILE A 7 68.81 -28.38 44.23
N ASP A 8 68.38 -28.27 45.49
CA ASP A 8 67.18 -28.89 46.03
C ASP A 8 65.90 -28.13 45.63
N ARG A 9 64.74 -28.66 46.05
CA ARG A 9 63.41 -28.08 45.76
C ARG A 9 63.18 -26.65 46.27
N ASN A 10 64.01 -26.19 47.21
CA ASN A 10 63.96 -24.86 47.82
C ASN A 10 65.07 -23.95 47.27
N SER A 11 65.69 -24.34 46.14
CA SER A 11 66.81 -23.63 45.52
C SER A 11 68.09 -23.56 46.36
N ASN A 12 68.22 -24.40 47.39
CA ASN A 12 69.46 -24.50 48.17
C ASN A 12 70.36 -25.57 47.58
N GLN A 13 71.66 -25.51 47.86
CA GLN A 13 72.59 -26.58 47.47
C GLN A 13 72.13 -27.94 48.01
N CYS A 14 72.18 -28.96 47.17
CA CYS A 14 71.78 -30.31 47.56
C CYS A 14 72.63 -30.81 48.73
N ARG A 15 71.96 -31.25 49.80
CA ARG A 15 72.61 -31.75 51.03
C ARG A 15 73.18 -33.17 50.92
N ASN A 16 73.01 -33.83 49.77
CA ASN A 16 73.44 -35.21 49.56
C ASN A 16 74.80 -35.28 48.88
N TYR A 17 75.52 -36.38 49.09
CA TYR A 17 76.79 -36.67 48.42
C TYR A 17 76.59 -37.25 47.02
N GLY A 18 77.56 -37.00 46.13
CA GLY A 18 77.66 -37.64 44.82
C GLY A 18 77.74 -39.16 44.95
N CYS A 19 77.09 -39.88 44.05
CA CYS A 19 77.08 -41.34 44.04
C CYS A 19 78.13 -41.86 43.05
N ASN A 20 79.03 -42.75 43.50
CA ASN A 20 80.11 -43.32 42.69
C ASN A 20 81.02 -42.21 42.08
N GLU A 21 81.27 -42.25 40.77
CA GLU A 21 82.01 -41.25 39.99
C GLU A 21 81.13 -40.07 39.49
N SER A 22 79.83 -40.07 39.81
CA SER A 22 78.91 -39.00 39.39
C SER A 22 79.07 -37.75 40.28
N ARG A 23 79.04 -36.59 39.64
CA ARG A 23 78.98 -35.26 40.30
C ARG A 23 77.64 -35.00 41.02
N PHE A 24 76.69 -35.95 40.97
CA PHE A 24 75.33 -35.81 41.47
C PHE A 24 74.93 -36.96 42.40
N CYS A 25 73.99 -36.70 43.32
CA CYS A 25 73.44 -37.75 44.19
C CYS A 25 72.48 -38.67 43.42
N LYS A 26 72.02 -39.75 44.06
CA LYS A 26 71.06 -40.72 43.48
C LYS A 26 69.79 -40.08 42.88
N PHE A 27 69.37 -38.92 43.41
CA PHE A 27 68.17 -38.22 42.96
C PHE A 27 68.41 -37.23 41.81
N HIS A 28 69.65 -36.85 41.54
CA HIS A 28 70.05 -35.87 40.53
C HIS A 28 70.85 -36.47 39.36
N GLN A 29 70.83 -37.81 39.22
CA GLN A 29 71.51 -38.52 38.13
C GLN A 29 71.09 -38.06 36.73
N TYR A 30 69.88 -37.51 36.57
CA TYR A 30 69.38 -36.97 35.31
C TYR A 30 70.08 -35.66 34.85
N MET A 31 71.01 -35.13 35.65
CA MET A 31 71.80 -33.94 35.35
C MET A 31 73.25 -34.26 34.98
N ASN A 32 73.64 -35.54 34.89
CA ASN A 32 75.02 -35.92 34.56
C ASN A 32 75.53 -35.28 33.26
N ASP A 33 74.64 -35.12 32.28
CA ASP A 33 74.94 -34.55 30.97
C ASP A 33 74.84 -33.00 30.92
N TYR A 34 74.64 -32.34 32.07
CA TYR A 34 74.54 -30.88 32.11
C TYR A 34 75.92 -30.24 32.12
N THR A 35 76.09 -29.21 31.29
CA THR A 35 77.29 -28.37 31.32
C THR A 35 77.30 -27.51 32.59
N ASP A 36 78.46 -27.00 32.97
CA ASP A 36 78.58 -26.15 34.17
C ASP A 36 77.75 -24.85 34.04
N GLU A 37 77.57 -24.35 32.82
CA GLU A 37 76.68 -23.22 32.50
C GLU A 37 75.20 -23.56 32.72
N MET A 38 74.78 -24.77 32.35
CA MET A 38 73.42 -25.26 32.59
C MET A 38 73.14 -25.47 34.09
N LEU A 39 74.17 -25.85 34.87
CA LEU A 39 74.08 -26.02 36.31
C LEU A 39 74.00 -24.69 37.07
N ALA A 40 74.67 -23.65 36.57
CA ALA A 40 74.55 -22.29 37.12
C ALA A 40 73.14 -21.70 36.93
N ASN A 41 72.41 -22.15 35.91
CA ASN A 41 71.11 -21.63 35.51
C ASN A 41 69.94 -22.61 35.78
N LEU A 42 70.04 -23.41 36.85
CA LEU A 42 68.98 -24.33 37.25
C LEU A 42 67.76 -23.58 37.80
N THR A 43 66.57 -24.02 37.38
CA THR A 43 65.28 -23.53 37.89
C THR A 43 64.42 -24.69 38.36
N ILE A 44 63.55 -24.42 39.34
CA ILE A 44 62.66 -25.45 39.88
C ILE A 44 61.42 -25.57 39.00
N CYS A 45 61.20 -26.77 38.44
CA CYS A 45 59.97 -27.06 37.71
C CYS A 45 58.76 -26.93 38.64
N SER A 46 57.80 -26.07 38.31
CA SER A 46 56.62 -25.82 39.14
C SER A 46 55.73 -27.07 39.32
N GLY A 47 55.76 -28.00 38.37
CA GLY A 47 54.96 -29.23 38.35
C GLY A 47 55.50 -30.40 39.19
N CYS A 48 56.79 -30.75 39.06
CA CYS A 48 57.40 -31.88 39.79
C CYS A 48 58.36 -31.48 40.91
N LYS A 49 58.63 -30.17 41.06
CA LYS A 49 59.51 -29.58 42.08
C LYS A 49 60.96 -30.06 42.05
N LYS A 50 61.40 -30.67 40.94
CA LYS A 50 62.79 -30.99 40.65
C LYS A 50 63.47 -29.83 39.94
N SER A 51 64.77 -29.69 40.12
CA SER A 51 65.62 -28.70 39.44
C SER A 51 65.90 -29.15 38.00
N TYR A 52 65.86 -28.23 37.05
CA TYR A 52 66.16 -28.46 35.63
C TYR A 52 66.77 -27.21 35.01
N TYR A 53 67.54 -27.37 33.94
CA TYR A 53 67.85 -26.26 33.05
C TYR A 53 66.64 -26.03 32.13
N LEU A 54 65.95 -24.91 32.31
CA LEU A 54 64.74 -24.57 31.54
C LEU A 54 65.02 -23.38 30.65
N GLU A 55 65.30 -23.66 29.37
CA GLU A 55 65.53 -22.62 28.35
C GLU A 55 64.30 -21.74 28.13
N ASN A 56 64.53 -20.48 27.75
CA ASN A 56 63.50 -19.53 27.29
C ASN A 56 62.36 -19.29 28.30
N GLY A 57 62.68 -19.16 29.59
CA GLY A 57 61.72 -18.75 30.62
C GLY A 57 60.62 -19.77 30.94
N ARG A 58 60.79 -21.04 30.54
CA ARG A 58 59.83 -22.11 30.81
C ARG A 58 59.76 -22.41 32.31
N LYS A 59 58.55 -22.60 32.86
CA LYS A 59 58.32 -22.90 34.29
C LYS A 59 58.17 -24.40 34.62
N ILE A 60 58.10 -25.27 33.60
CA ILE A 60 57.88 -26.72 33.75
C ILE A 60 58.85 -27.53 32.88
N CYS A 61 59.23 -28.72 33.34
CA CYS A 61 60.06 -29.66 32.55
C CYS A 61 59.24 -30.36 31.46
N ASN A 62 59.93 -30.92 30.45
CA ASN A 62 59.30 -31.61 29.32
C ASN A 62 58.40 -32.78 29.76
N VAL A 63 58.78 -33.52 30.80
CA VAL A 63 57.94 -34.60 31.36
C VAL A 63 56.62 -34.06 31.91
N CYS A 64 56.66 -32.93 32.64
CA CYS A 64 55.44 -32.28 33.14
C CYS A 64 54.60 -31.68 31.99
N LYS A 65 55.23 -31.23 30.91
CA LYS A 65 54.56 -30.73 29.71
C LYS A 65 53.78 -31.85 29.00
N GLU A 66 54.41 -32.99 28.75
CA GLU A 66 53.75 -34.15 28.12
C GLU A 66 52.65 -34.73 29.03
N ARG A 67 52.89 -34.80 30.35
CA ARG A 67 51.86 -35.18 31.33
C ARG A 67 50.64 -34.23 31.26
N SER A 68 50.87 -32.93 31.12
CA SER A 68 49.79 -31.94 30.99
C SER A 68 49.00 -32.14 29.70
N LYS A 69 49.67 -32.38 28.55
CA LYS A 69 49.02 -32.68 27.27
C LYS A 69 48.14 -33.93 27.36
N SER A 70 48.68 -35.03 27.88
CA SER A 70 47.93 -36.29 28.04
C SER A 70 46.72 -36.11 28.98
N ASN A 71 46.85 -35.32 30.05
CA ASN A 71 45.72 -35.00 30.93
C ASN A 71 44.65 -34.13 30.24
N VAL A 72 45.03 -33.24 29.32
CA VAL A 72 44.10 -32.44 28.52
C VAL A 72 43.35 -33.32 27.52
N GLU A 73 44.02 -34.28 26.88
CA GLU A 73 43.39 -35.27 25.97
C GLU A 73 42.38 -36.15 26.71
N LYS A 74 42.75 -36.72 27.86
CA LYS A 74 41.83 -37.49 28.72
C LYS A 74 40.60 -36.70 29.19
N ARG A 75 40.75 -35.38 29.41
CA ARG A 75 39.62 -34.49 29.75
C ARG A 75 38.71 -34.20 28.56
N LYS A 76 39.22 -34.21 27.33
CA LYS A 76 38.39 -34.02 26.11
C LYS A 76 37.50 -35.22 25.85
N GLU A 77 37.98 -36.44 26.12
CA GLU A 77 37.22 -37.68 25.94
C GLU A 77 36.04 -37.83 26.93
N THR A 78 36.10 -37.17 28.09
CA THR A 78 35.09 -37.30 29.16
C THR A 78 34.01 -36.21 29.16
N VAL A 79 34.20 -35.10 28.46
CA VAL A 79 33.25 -33.97 28.46
C VAL A 79 32.29 -34.07 27.29
N VAL A 80 31.02 -34.39 27.58
CA VAL A 80 29.95 -34.34 26.57
C VAL A 80 29.50 -32.90 26.35
N PHE A 81 29.54 -32.45 25.09
CA PHE A 81 29.18 -31.10 24.69
C PHE A 81 27.67 -30.92 24.47
N CYS A 82 27.25 -29.66 24.49
CA CYS A 82 25.89 -29.22 24.19
C CYS A 82 25.48 -29.64 22.76
N GLY A 83 24.29 -30.21 22.61
CA GLY A 83 23.71 -30.63 21.33
C GLY A 83 23.20 -29.50 20.44
N LYS A 84 23.65 -28.26 20.64
CA LYS A 84 23.37 -27.15 19.72
C LYS A 84 24.58 -26.98 18.82
N ASP A 85 24.34 -26.91 17.52
CA ASP A 85 25.38 -26.75 16.52
C ASP A 85 26.31 -25.57 16.84
N GLY A 86 27.62 -25.85 16.84
CA GLY A 86 28.67 -24.87 17.15
C GLY A 86 28.87 -24.55 18.64
N CYS A 87 28.10 -25.14 19.56
CA CYS A 87 28.24 -24.89 21.00
C CYS A 87 29.35 -25.74 21.64
N LYS A 88 30.40 -25.10 22.17
CA LYS A 88 31.53 -25.78 22.85
C LYS A 88 31.34 -25.93 24.37
N PHE A 89 30.18 -25.56 24.92
CA PHE A 89 29.91 -25.68 26.35
C PHE A 89 29.50 -27.11 26.71
N LYS A 90 29.85 -27.57 27.91
CA LYS A 90 29.36 -28.84 28.47
C LYS A 90 27.83 -28.82 28.55
N ARG A 91 27.19 -29.93 28.19
CA ARG A 91 25.73 -30.09 28.35
C ARG A 91 25.32 -30.07 29.83
N SER A 92 24.06 -29.77 30.10
CA SER A 92 23.45 -29.93 31.42
C SER A 92 23.38 -31.41 31.81
N GLU A 93 23.20 -31.69 33.09
CA GLU A 93 22.93 -33.05 33.58
C GLU A 93 21.52 -33.51 33.19
N ALA A 94 20.56 -32.57 33.15
CA ALA A 94 19.16 -32.86 32.91
C ALA A 94 18.80 -33.04 31.42
N ASN A 95 19.60 -32.47 30.50
CA ASN A 95 19.28 -32.49 29.08
C ASN A 95 20.51 -32.29 28.19
N LYS A 96 20.31 -32.51 26.88
CA LYS A 96 21.38 -32.42 25.87
C LYS A 96 21.91 -31.01 25.62
N TYR A 97 21.33 -29.96 26.21
CA TYR A 97 21.74 -28.57 26.00
C TYR A 97 22.47 -27.99 27.21
N CYS A 98 23.31 -26.97 27.01
CA CYS A 98 23.91 -26.23 28.12
C CYS A 98 22.91 -25.22 28.73
N ASN A 99 23.23 -24.63 29.88
CA ASN A 99 22.35 -23.67 30.57
C ASN A 99 21.98 -22.43 29.73
N LYS A 100 22.77 -22.10 28.69
CA LYS A 100 22.46 -21.00 27.75
C LYS A 100 21.52 -21.40 26.61
N HIS A 101 21.36 -22.69 26.36
CA HIS A 101 20.58 -23.24 25.24
C HIS A 101 19.39 -24.08 25.70
N GLN A 102 18.90 -23.86 26.92
CA GLN A 102 17.70 -24.51 27.43
C GLN A 102 16.47 -24.23 26.57
N ILE A 103 16.45 -23.12 25.83
CA ILE A 103 15.37 -22.81 24.89
C ILE A 103 15.25 -23.81 23.73
N CYS A 104 16.35 -24.48 23.35
CA CYS A 104 16.31 -25.50 22.29
C CYS A 104 15.49 -26.72 22.69
N ILE A 105 15.26 -26.94 23.99
CA ILE A 105 14.34 -27.97 24.48
C ILE A 105 12.92 -27.67 23.99
N LEU A 106 12.48 -26.42 24.17
CA LEU A 106 11.16 -25.98 23.71
C LEU A 106 11.06 -26.05 22.17
N GLU A 107 12.13 -25.72 21.44
CA GLU A 107 12.17 -25.87 19.98
C GLU A 107 11.96 -27.34 19.57
N ASP A 108 12.65 -28.27 20.22
CA ASP A 108 12.54 -29.70 19.97
C ASP A 108 11.14 -30.23 20.32
N GLU A 109 10.59 -29.86 21.47
CA GLU A 109 9.23 -30.22 21.89
C GLU A 109 8.18 -29.71 20.89
N THR A 110 8.33 -28.46 20.45
CA THR A 110 7.40 -27.87 19.48
C THR A 110 7.47 -28.58 18.13
N LYS A 111 8.67 -28.93 17.66
CA LYS A 111 8.86 -29.70 16.42
C LYS A 111 8.25 -31.09 16.56
N ALA A 112 8.41 -31.74 17.71
CA ALA A 112 7.81 -33.05 17.98
C ALA A 112 6.27 -33.00 17.95
N MET A 113 5.68 -31.84 18.30
CA MET A 113 4.23 -31.59 18.21
C MET A 113 3.76 -31.18 16.82
N ASN A 114 4.62 -31.19 15.80
CA ASN A 114 4.33 -30.69 14.45
C ASN A 114 3.81 -29.24 14.44
N LYS A 115 4.44 -28.38 15.26
CA LYS A 115 4.11 -26.95 15.41
C LYS A 115 5.34 -26.07 15.14
N LYS A 116 5.13 -24.76 15.05
CA LYS A 116 6.19 -23.75 15.00
C LYS A 116 6.13 -22.81 16.21
N LEU A 117 7.27 -22.29 16.66
CA LEU A 117 7.28 -21.31 17.75
C LEU A 117 6.99 -19.89 17.26
N CYS A 118 6.31 -19.10 18.09
CA CYS A 118 6.24 -17.65 17.92
C CYS A 118 7.65 -17.07 17.87
N VAL A 119 8.00 -16.26 16.85
CA VAL A 119 9.35 -15.68 16.66
C VAL A 119 9.87 -14.90 17.87
N ASN A 120 8.97 -14.35 18.70
CA ASN A 120 9.35 -13.68 19.94
C ASN A 120 9.76 -14.66 21.07
N TYR A 121 9.95 -15.94 20.78
CA TYR A 121 10.46 -16.90 21.77
C TYR A 121 11.88 -16.54 22.23
N ILE A 122 12.69 -15.96 21.36
CA ILE A 122 13.99 -15.40 21.76
C ILE A 122 13.86 -14.25 22.77
N ARG A 123 12.68 -13.63 22.89
CA ARG A 123 12.34 -12.55 23.83
C ARG A 123 11.42 -12.99 24.98
N GLY A 124 11.28 -14.29 25.20
CA GLY A 124 10.54 -14.86 26.33
C GLY A 124 9.14 -15.42 26.01
N CYS A 125 8.64 -15.31 24.77
CA CYS A 125 7.36 -15.95 24.40
C CYS A 125 7.51 -17.48 24.32
N ARG A 126 6.57 -18.25 24.87
CA ARG A 126 6.60 -19.74 24.79
C ARG A 126 5.46 -20.32 23.95
N THR A 127 4.71 -19.48 23.23
CA THR A 127 3.56 -19.93 22.45
C THR A 127 3.99 -20.78 21.26
N GLN A 128 3.38 -21.97 21.15
CA GLN A 128 3.47 -22.89 20.03
C GLN A 128 2.28 -22.65 19.10
N LEU A 129 2.56 -22.49 17.81
CA LEU A 129 1.61 -22.12 16.75
C LEU A 129 1.49 -23.28 15.77
N ASP A 130 0.32 -23.43 15.17
CA ASP A 130 0.14 -24.42 14.10
C ASP A 130 0.96 -24.04 12.87
N LEU A 131 1.31 -25.02 12.03
CA LEU A 131 2.22 -24.78 10.90
C LEU A 131 1.61 -23.86 9.85
N ASP A 132 0.31 -23.99 9.61
CA ASP A 132 -0.52 -23.18 8.72
C ASP A 132 -0.90 -21.81 9.29
N TYR A 133 -0.65 -21.58 10.59
CA TYR A 133 -0.94 -20.28 11.22
C TYR A 133 -0.26 -19.14 10.46
N THR A 134 -1.06 -18.17 10.00
CA THR A 134 -0.65 -17.17 8.99
C THR A 134 0.51 -16.26 9.43
N PHE A 135 0.66 -16.01 10.74
CA PHE A 135 1.64 -15.05 11.26
C PHE A 135 2.86 -15.72 11.90
N SER A 136 3.97 -15.00 11.91
CA SER A 136 5.19 -15.43 12.59
C SER A 136 5.17 -15.19 14.11
N ARG A 137 4.22 -14.39 14.62
CA ARG A 137 4.04 -14.08 16.04
C ARG A 137 2.64 -14.47 16.51
N CYS A 138 2.51 -14.91 17.75
CA CYS A 138 1.21 -15.22 18.35
C CYS A 138 0.32 -13.99 18.52
N SER A 139 -0.98 -14.20 18.68
CA SER A 139 -2.01 -13.15 18.90
C SER A 139 -1.58 -12.13 19.94
N ASP A 140 -1.09 -12.59 21.10
CA ASP A 140 -0.77 -11.74 22.25
C ASP A 140 0.46 -10.89 22.00
N CYS A 141 1.48 -11.46 21.34
CA CYS A 141 2.65 -10.70 20.93
C CYS A 141 2.27 -9.63 19.91
N LEU A 142 1.43 -9.97 18.93
CA LEU A 142 0.94 -9.02 17.94
C LEU A 142 0.10 -7.91 18.59
N GLU A 143 -0.72 -8.23 19.59
CA GLU A 143 -1.50 -7.23 20.31
C GLU A 143 -0.63 -6.27 21.11
N LYS A 144 0.37 -6.79 21.84
CA LYS A 144 1.37 -5.97 22.54
C LYS A 144 2.12 -5.06 21.58
N ASP A 145 2.51 -5.56 20.41
CA ASP A 145 3.18 -4.77 19.38
C ASP A 145 2.25 -3.69 18.82
N ARG A 146 0.98 -4.00 18.55
CA ARG A 146 -0.04 -3.04 18.09
C ARG A 146 -0.27 -1.92 19.11
N LYS A 147 -0.38 -2.26 20.40
CA LYS A 147 -0.57 -1.27 21.47
C LYS A 147 0.61 -0.29 21.55
N LYS A 148 1.83 -0.83 21.57
CA LYS A 148 3.07 -0.02 21.55
C LYS A 148 3.18 0.84 20.28
N ASP A 149 2.83 0.30 19.12
CA ASP A 149 2.84 1.07 17.87
C ASP A 149 1.83 2.22 17.89
N ASN A 150 0.61 1.96 18.40
CA ASN A 150 -0.43 2.98 18.55
C ASN A 150 -0.01 4.09 19.51
N GLU A 151 0.52 3.75 20.69
CA GLU A 151 1.05 4.71 21.67
C GLU A 151 2.14 5.60 21.06
N ARG A 152 3.09 5.01 20.31
CA ARG A 152 4.12 5.80 19.60
C ARG A 152 3.53 6.76 18.58
N ARG A 153 2.55 6.32 17.79
CA ARG A 153 1.88 7.17 16.79
C ARG A 153 1.04 8.27 17.43
N GLN A 154 0.38 8.00 18.55
CA GLN A 154 -0.37 8.99 19.32
C GLN A 154 0.57 10.06 19.89
N ASN A 155 1.70 9.64 20.47
CA ASN A 155 2.70 10.58 20.97
C ASN A 155 3.26 11.49 19.86
N ALA A 156 3.61 10.93 18.70
CA ALA A 156 4.07 11.73 17.55
C ALA A 156 3.03 12.78 17.10
N LYS A 157 1.73 12.43 17.12
CA LYS A 157 0.65 13.38 16.82
C LYS A 157 0.53 14.48 17.88
N LEU A 158 0.65 14.13 19.15
CA LEU A 158 0.59 15.08 20.26
C LEU A 158 1.76 16.07 20.17
N LEU A 159 2.98 15.57 19.97
CA LEU A 159 4.18 16.39 19.78
C LEU A 159 3.99 17.40 18.63
N ASN A 160 3.49 16.93 17.49
CA ASN A 160 3.18 17.80 16.35
C ASN A 160 2.10 18.85 16.63
N ALA A 161 1.17 18.61 17.56
CA ALA A 161 0.12 19.55 17.92
C ALA A 161 0.59 20.59 18.95
N THR A 162 1.56 20.23 19.80
CA THR A 162 2.12 21.11 20.84
C THR A 162 3.24 22.03 20.35
N THR A 163 3.91 21.72 19.24
CA THR A 163 4.92 22.60 18.64
C THR A 163 4.23 23.76 17.94
N SER A 164 4.43 24.98 18.43
CA SER A 164 3.86 26.20 17.85
C SER A 164 4.28 26.38 16.38
N VAL A 165 3.27 26.58 15.53
CA VAL A 165 3.34 26.49 14.06
C VAL A 165 4.27 27.54 13.43
N GLU A 166 4.55 28.64 14.12
CA GLU A 166 5.20 29.81 13.51
C GLU A 166 6.74 29.71 13.40
N ASN A 167 7.41 28.74 14.05
CA ASN A 167 8.88 28.59 13.97
C ASN A 167 9.41 27.14 13.99
N ALA A 168 8.55 26.14 13.74
CA ALA A 168 8.98 24.74 13.76
C ALA A 168 9.85 24.41 12.53
N GLN A 169 11.13 24.03 12.72
CA GLN A 169 12.02 23.58 11.63
C GLN A 169 11.87 22.08 11.31
N SER A 170 11.23 21.33 12.21
CA SER A 170 11.09 19.87 12.16
C SER A 170 9.70 19.42 12.60
N LYS A 171 9.33 18.20 12.21
CA LYS A 171 8.06 17.55 12.51
C LYS A 171 8.22 16.04 12.64
N TYR A 172 7.35 15.40 13.43
CA TYR A 172 7.29 13.95 13.58
C TYR A 172 6.43 13.30 12.49
N CYS A 173 6.94 12.24 11.88
CA CYS A 173 6.19 11.44 10.90
C CYS A 173 5.12 10.56 11.58
N ASN A 174 3.86 10.63 11.12
CA ASN A 174 2.77 9.82 11.66
C ASN A 174 2.87 8.30 11.37
N THR A 175 3.84 7.88 10.54
CA THR A 175 4.05 6.48 10.18
C THR A 175 5.22 5.86 10.91
N CYS A 176 6.42 6.46 10.84
CA CYS A 176 7.62 5.93 11.48
C CYS A 176 7.93 6.57 12.84
N CYS A 177 7.17 7.59 13.24
CA CYS A 177 7.29 8.31 14.52
C CYS A 177 8.66 8.97 14.75
N LYS A 178 9.44 9.18 13.69
CA LYS A 178 10.73 9.89 13.74
C LYS A 178 10.57 11.35 13.35
N GLU A 179 11.41 12.19 13.93
CA GLU A 179 11.53 13.60 13.61
C GLU A 179 12.35 13.83 12.33
N TYR A 180 11.87 14.70 11.46
CA TYR A 180 12.54 15.13 10.24
C TYR A 180 12.31 16.62 9.99
N LEU A 181 13.14 17.24 9.16
CA LEU A 181 12.95 18.62 8.69
C LEU A 181 11.68 18.74 7.82
N LEU A 182 11.08 19.94 7.81
CA LEU A 182 9.83 20.20 7.07
C LEU A 182 9.91 19.90 5.56
N GLU A 183 11.09 20.04 4.95
CA GLU A 183 11.33 19.68 3.54
C GLU A 183 10.96 18.22 3.22
N PHE A 184 11.12 17.30 4.18
CA PHE A 184 10.75 15.89 4.00
C PHE A 184 9.24 15.67 4.02
N PHE A 185 8.45 16.68 4.36
CA PHE A 185 6.99 16.62 4.41
C PHE A 185 6.32 17.25 3.18
N ILE A 186 7.07 17.77 2.22
CA ILE A 186 6.51 18.33 0.98
C ILE A 186 6.09 17.20 0.02
N GLY A 187 4.81 17.18 -0.38
CA GLY A 187 4.26 16.27 -1.38
C GLY A 187 4.56 16.69 -2.82
N GLU A 188 4.27 15.83 -3.81
CA GLU A 188 4.51 16.12 -5.23
C GLU A 188 3.77 17.36 -5.75
N LYS A 189 2.66 17.72 -5.11
CA LYS A 189 1.85 18.89 -5.45
C LYS A 189 2.21 20.14 -4.63
N GLY A 190 3.35 20.13 -3.93
CA GLY A 190 3.80 21.23 -3.07
C GLY A 190 3.09 21.34 -1.71
N SER A 191 2.07 20.52 -1.44
CA SER A 191 1.33 20.52 -0.17
C SER A 191 2.10 19.82 0.94
N GLU A 192 2.04 20.36 2.17
CA GLU A 192 2.59 19.71 3.36
C GLU A 192 1.82 18.42 3.69
N THR A 193 2.56 17.37 4.08
CA THR A 193 2.03 16.05 4.42
C THR A 193 2.27 15.71 5.88
N LYS A 194 1.60 14.67 6.37
CA LYS A 194 1.74 14.17 7.76
C LYS A 194 2.78 13.07 7.93
N THR A 195 3.41 12.65 6.83
CA THR A 195 4.32 11.49 6.76
C THR A 195 5.58 11.90 6.05
N CYS A 196 6.76 11.43 6.45
CA CYS A 196 8.03 11.79 5.79
C CYS A 196 8.17 11.14 4.40
N LYS A 197 9.07 11.69 3.57
CA LYS A 197 9.37 11.24 2.21
C LYS A 197 9.65 9.74 2.13
N ALA A 198 10.51 9.22 3.01
CA ALA A 198 10.87 7.80 3.04
C ALA A 198 9.64 6.89 3.16
N CYS A 199 8.75 7.17 4.13
CA CYS A 199 7.53 6.38 4.29
C CYS A 199 6.56 6.53 3.11
N ARG A 200 6.52 7.71 2.43
CA ARG A 200 5.71 7.89 1.22
C ARG A 200 6.26 7.08 0.06
N ASP A 201 7.58 7.07 -0.13
CA ASP A 201 8.27 6.32 -1.18
C ASP A 201 8.10 4.81 -0.96
N ASP A 202 8.25 4.33 0.28
CA ASP A 202 7.97 2.93 0.64
C ASP A 202 6.51 2.55 0.34
N ASN A 203 5.55 3.41 0.69
CA ASN A 203 4.13 3.17 0.39
C ASN A 203 3.87 3.09 -1.12
N LYS A 204 4.53 3.91 -1.95
CA LYS A 204 4.41 3.82 -3.40
C LYS A 204 4.90 2.47 -3.93
N ILE A 205 6.01 1.96 -3.40
CA ILE A 205 6.54 0.64 -3.75
C ILE A 205 5.58 -0.47 -3.33
N GLN A 206 4.93 -0.35 -2.16
CA GLN A 206 3.91 -1.31 -1.76
C GLN A 206 2.66 -1.21 -2.66
N ASP A 207 2.23 -0.01 -3.00
CA ASP A 207 1.08 0.21 -3.87
C ASP A 207 1.28 -0.25 -5.31
N SER A 208 2.53 -0.25 -5.80
CA SER A 208 2.87 -0.79 -7.12
C SER A 208 2.89 -2.32 -7.16
N ARG A 209 3.13 -2.98 -6.01
CA ARG A 209 3.06 -4.44 -5.85
C ARG A 209 1.64 -4.97 -5.69
N ARG A 210 0.66 -4.09 -5.39
CA ARG A 210 -0.74 -4.49 -5.23
C ARG A 210 -1.37 -4.74 -6.58
N ASP A 211 -2.11 -5.84 -6.67
CA ASP A 211 -2.98 -6.12 -7.81
C ASP A 211 -3.97 -4.96 -8.01
N LYS A 212 -3.83 -4.26 -9.14
CA LYS A 212 -4.65 -3.11 -9.48
C LYS A 212 -6.06 -3.54 -9.87
N GLU A 213 -6.21 -4.69 -10.52
CA GLU A 213 -7.52 -5.18 -10.98
C GLU A 213 -8.36 -5.62 -9.79
N HIS A 214 -7.80 -6.43 -8.91
CA HIS A 214 -8.48 -6.85 -7.69
C HIS A 214 -8.91 -5.67 -6.81
N ARG A 215 -8.05 -4.65 -6.64
CA ARG A 215 -8.42 -3.42 -5.91
C ARG A 215 -9.58 -2.67 -6.57
N ASN A 216 -9.56 -2.54 -7.90
CA ASN A 216 -10.60 -1.84 -8.63
C ASN A 216 -11.92 -2.61 -8.60
N GLU A 217 -11.89 -3.94 -8.64
CA GLU A 217 -13.06 -4.80 -8.51
C GLU A 217 -13.72 -4.65 -7.13
N LEU A 218 -12.94 -4.73 -6.05
CA LEU A 218 -13.44 -4.49 -4.69
C LEU A 218 -14.07 -3.10 -4.54
N ALA A 219 -13.47 -2.09 -5.17
CA ALA A 219 -14.03 -0.73 -5.17
C ALA A 219 -15.34 -0.62 -5.96
N ARG A 220 -15.49 -1.38 -7.07
CA ARG A 220 -16.70 -1.37 -7.90
C ARG A 220 -17.88 -2.08 -7.24
N THR A 221 -17.63 -3.13 -6.48
CA THR A 221 -18.63 -3.98 -5.82
C THR A 221 -19.07 -3.44 -4.46
N ASN A 222 -18.30 -2.53 -3.85
CA ASN A 222 -18.67 -1.90 -2.58
C ASN A 222 -19.76 -0.82 -2.78
N ILE A 223 -21.03 -1.26 -2.79
CA ILE A 223 -22.19 -0.38 -3.01
C ILE A 223 -22.36 0.65 -1.87
N TYR A 224 -22.04 0.27 -0.63
CA TYR A 224 -22.11 1.19 0.50
C TYR A 224 -21.11 2.34 0.37
N GLU A 225 -19.90 2.07 -0.12
CA GLU A 225 -18.93 3.14 -0.39
C GLU A 225 -19.41 4.05 -1.53
N LYS A 226 -20.08 3.50 -2.56
CA LYS A 226 -20.72 4.32 -3.60
C LYS A 226 -21.78 5.27 -3.00
N TYR A 227 -22.66 4.76 -2.13
CA TYR A 227 -23.65 5.59 -1.42
C TYR A 227 -23.00 6.75 -0.67
N ARG A 228 -21.90 6.49 0.06
CA ARG A 228 -21.13 7.51 0.76
C ARG A 228 -20.48 8.51 -0.19
N CYS A 229 -19.96 8.07 -1.34
CA CYS A 229 -19.43 8.97 -2.36
C CYS A 229 -20.51 9.92 -2.88
N TYR A 230 -21.75 9.45 -3.07
CA TYR A 230 -22.86 10.32 -3.45
C TYR A 230 -23.17 11.35 -2.37
N GLN A 231 -23.32 10.94 -1.11
CA GLN A 231 -23.55 11.87 0.01
C GLN A 231 -22.48 12.97 0.05
N LYS A 232 -21.21 12.58 -0.01
CA LYS A 232 -20.08 13.51 -0.03
C LYS A 232 -20.13 14.46 -1.23
N ALA A 233 -20.35 13.92 -2.43
CA ALA A 233 -20.40 14.72 -3.65
C ALA A 233 -21.56 15.73 -3.64
N CYS A 234 -22.67 15.41 -2.98
CA CYS A 234 -23.79 16.33 -2.81
C CYS A 234 -23.40 17.52 -1.95
N VAL A 235 -22.74 17.28 -0.81
CA VAL A 235 -22.28 18.37 0.06
C VAL A 235 -21.26 19.27 -0.65
N GLU A 236 -20.34 18.71 -1.44
CA GLU A 236 -19.37 19.50 -2.23
C GLU A 236 -20.05 20.35 -3.33
N ARG A 237 -21.22 19.93 -3.81
CA ARG A 237 -21.99 20.58 -4.87
C ARG A 237 -23.19 21.37 -4.34
N CYS A 238 -23.33 21.50 -3.02
CA CYS A 238 -24.48 22.12 -2.36
C CYS A 238 -25.83 21.54 -2.82
N LEU A 239 -25.87 20.22 -3.01
CA LEU A 239 -27.08 19.49 -3.35
C LEU A 239 -27.63 18.79 -2.11
N GLU A 240 -28.95 18.77 -2.02
CA GLU A 240 -29.63 17.96 -1.02
C GLU A 240 -29.52 16.48 -1.35
N PHE A 241 -29.43 15.63 -0.33
CA PHE A 241 -29.42 14.18 -0.47
C PHE A 241 -30.34 13.57 0.60
N ARG A 242 -31.55 13.15 0.20
CA ARG A 242 -32.56 12.52 1.09
C ARG A 242 -32.77 11.02 0.85
N LEU A 243 -32.07 10.41 -0.11
CA LEU A 243 -32.19 8.97 -0.35
C LEU A 243 -31.70 8.16 0.85
N ARG A 244 -32.56 7.28 1.37
CA ARG A 244 -32.14 6.23 2.30
C ARG A 244 -31.30 5.18 1.57
N TYR A 245 -30.57 4.36 2.33
CA TYR A 245 -29.68 3.36 1.73
C TYR A 245 -30.45 2.26 0.96
N ASP A 246 -31.62 1.86 1.44
CA ASP A 246 -32.54 0.92 0.76
C ASP A 246 -33.07 1.51 -0.56
N GLU A 247 -33.49 2.77 -0.56
CA GLU A 247 -33.94 3.48 -1.77
C GLU A 247 -32.80 3.60 -2.79
N PHE A 248 -31.62 3.99 -2.32
CA PHE A 248 -30.42 4.03 -3.15
C PHE A 248 -30.12 2.67 -3.79
N LEU A 249 -30.15 1.59 -2.99
CA LEU A 249 -29.92 0.23 -3.49
C LEU A 249 -30.94 -0.16 -4.56
N ASN A 250 -32.22 0.13 -4.35
CA ASN A 250 -33.26 -0.16 -5.33
C ASN A 250 -33.01 0.60 -6.65
N ILE A 251 -32.65 1.88 -6.57
CA ILE A 251 -32.35 2.67 -7.77
C ILE A 251 -31.13 2.11 -8.52
N VAL A 252 -29.99 1.93 -7.85
CA VAL A 252 -28.74 1.55 -8.56
C VAL A 252 -28.77 0.13 -9.14
N ASN A 253 -29.60 -0.76 -8.61
CA ASN A 253 -29.77 -2.12 -9.14
C ASN A 253 -30.73 -2.21 -10.33
N ASN A 254 -31.55 -1.18 -10.56
CA ASN A 254 -32.45 -1.16 -11.71
C ASN A 254 -31.70 -0.97 -13.04
N GLU A 255 -32.32 -1.40 -14.13
CA GLU A 255 -31.86 -1.08 -15.48
C GLU A 255 -31.80 0.44 -15.70
N CYS A 256 -30.93 0.89 -16.60
CA CYS A 256 -30.85 2.31 -16.92
C CYS A 256 -32.19 2.82 -17.46
N TYR A 257 -32.76 3.83 -16.80
CA TYR A 257 -34.03 4.44 -17.14
C TYR A 257 -34.10 4.90 -18.61
N TYR A 258 -33.00 5.41 -19.15
CA TYR A 258 -32.95 5.92 -20.52
C TYR A 258 -32.83 4.83 -21.58
N CYS A 259 -31.95 3.85 -21.41
CA CYS A 259 -31.60 2.92 -22.49
C CYS A 259 -31.84 1.43 -22.17
N GLY A 260 -32.37 1.12 -20.97
CA GLY A 260 -32.58 -0.27 -20.53
C GLY A 260 -31.30 -1.05 -20.21
N TYR A 261 -30.13 -0.39 -20.18
CA TYR A 261 -28.87 -1.09 -19.91
C TYR A 261 -28.82 -1.69 -18.50
N VAL A 262 -28.56 -3.00 -18.44
CA VAL A 262 -28.27 -3.76 -17.21
C VAL A 262 -26.82 -4.20 -17.24
N ASN A 263 -26.12 -4.05 -16.11
CA ASN A 263 -24.76 -4.58 -15.95
C ASN A 263 -24.77 -5.71 -14.92
N SER A 264 -24.19 -6.85 -15.26
CA SER A 264 -24.11 -8.02 -14.37
C SER A 264 -23.03 -7.92 -13.29
N ASN A 265 -22.03 -7.07 -13.49
CA ASN A 265 -20.80 -7.03 -12.69
C ASN A 265 -20.78 -5.85 -11.71
N PHE A 266 -21.58 -4.82 -11.94
CA PHE A 266 -21.67 -3.65 -11.07
C PHE A 266 -23.02 -2.95 -11.20
N VAL A 267 -23.40 -2.24 -10.13
CA VAL A 267 -24.61 -1.41 -10.11
C VAL A 267 -24.48 -0.15 -10.97
N ASN A 268 -25.59 0.28 -11.56
CA ASN A 268 -25.70 1.54 -12.30
C ASN A 268 -25.44 2.76 -11.39
N GLY A 269 -25.29 3.93 -12.01
CA GLY A 269 -25.30 5.19 -11.29
C GLY A 269 -26.72 5.70 -11.08
N ILE A 270 -26.82 6.87 -10.46
CA ILE A 270 -28.05 7.66 -10.33
C ILE A 270 -27.94 8.91 -11.20
N ASP A 271 -28.97 9.17 -11.98
CA ASP A 271 -29.21 10.45 -12.64
C ASP A 271 -30.35 11.21 -11.95
N ARG A 272 -30.28 12.54 -12.00
CA ARG A 272 -31.31 13.43 -11.50
C ARG A 272 -32.13 13.93 -12.68
N LEU A 273 -33.44 13.68 -12.67
CA LEU A 273 -34.34 14.06 -13.75
C LEU A 273 -34.29 15.57 -13.98
N ASP A 274 -34.51 16.34 -12.91
CA ASP A 274 -34.17 17.76 -12.81
C ASP A 274 -32.82 17.94 -12.11
N SER A 275 -31.88 18.58 -12.81
CA SER A 275 -30.54 18.86 -12.29
C SER A 275 -30.47 20.01 -11.30
N ASN A 276 -31.52 20.81 -11.18
CA ASN A 276 -31.66 21.87 -10.18
C ASN A 276 -32.06 21.31 -8.81
N GLU A 277 -32.69 20.14 -8.78
CA GLU A 277 -33.07 19.46 -7.54
C GLU A 277 -31.97 18.53 -7.01
N GLY A 278 -32.11 18.15 -5.73
CA GLY A 278 -31.22 17.22 -5.05
C GLY A 278 -31.49 15.75 -5.38
N TYR A 279 -30.84 14.86 -4.64
CA TYR A 279 -31.09 13.43 -4.67
C TYR A 279 -32.24 13.09 -3.72
N ILE A 280 -33.45 13.24 -4.22
CA ILE A 280 -34.71 12.81 -3.60
C ILE A 280 -35.31 11.67 -4.43
N LEU A 281 -36.13 10.83 -3.82
CA LEU A 281 -36.65 9.60 -4.44
C LEU A 281 -37.32 9.88 -5.81
N ASP A 282 -38.20 10.88 -5.85
CA ASP A 282 -38.99 11.20 -7.05
C ASP A 282 -38.16 11.86 -8.19
N ASN A 283 -36.98 12.41 -7.86
CA ASN A 283 -36.09 13.04 -8.83
C ASN A 283 -34.96 12.10 -9.29
N CYS A 284 -34.83 10.90 -8.72
CA CYS A 284 -33.69 10.02 -8.93
C CYS A 284 -34.05 8.76 -9.71
N VAL A 285 -33.32 8.51 -10.80
CA VAL A 285 -33.49 7.31 -11.62
C VAL A 285 -32.17 6.58 -11.84
N SER A 286 -32.26 5.27 -12.08
CA SER A 286 -31.10 4.46 -12.44
C SER A 286 -30.55 4.93 -13.78
N CYS A 287 -29.24 5.14 -13.88
CA CYS A 287 -28.64 5.62 -15.11
C CYS A 287 -27.25 5.04 -15.35
N CYS A 288 -27.02 4.54 -16.56
CA CYS A 288 -25.70 4.13 -16.99
C CYS A 288 -24.82 5.35 -17.22
N LYS A 289 -23.49 5.18 -17.10
CA LYS A 289 -22.52 6.26 -17.24
C LYS A 289 -22.66 7.05 -18.56
N MET A 290 -22.94 6.34 -19.66
CA MET A 290 -23.04 6.95 -20.99
C MET A 290 -24.27 7.85 -21.10
N CYS A 291 -25.46 7.39 -20.67
CA CYS A 291 -26.68 8.20 -20.67
C CYS A 291 -26.56 9.42 -19.74
N ASN A 292 -26.03 9.24 -18.53
CA ASN A 292 -25.84 10.33 -17.57
C ASN A 292 -24.92 11.41 -18.16
N TYR A 293 -23.84 11.00 -18.82
CA TYR A 293 -22.94 11.93 -19.49
C TYR A 293 -23.61 12.66 -20.67
N MET A 294 -24.33 11.95 -21.53
CA MET A 294 -24.99 12.55 -22.70
C MET A 294 -26.12 13.52 -22.31
N LYS A 295 -26.91 13.16 -21.29
CA LYS A 295 -27.95 14.03 -20.74
C LYS A 295 -27.35 15.29 -20.12
N GLY A 296 -26.26 15.14 -19.36
CA GLY A 296 -25.69 16.25 -18.60
C GLY A 296 -26.73 16.83 -17.64
N SER A 297 -27.11 18.09 -17.84
CA SER A 297 -28.19 18.72 -17.06
C SER A 297 -29.45 19.02 -17.88
N LEU A 298 -29.57 18.47 -19.08
CA LEU A 298 -30.77 18.62 -19.89
C LEU A 298 -31.98 18.02 -19.16
N SER A 299 -33.15 18.61 -19.43
CA SER A 299 -34.42 17.94 -19.12
C SER A 299 -34.55 16.63 -19.91
N ILE A 300 -35.37 15.72 -19.37
CA ILE A 300 -35.68 14.45 -20.01
C ILE A 300 -36.19 14.63 -21.46
N ASP A 301 -37.10 15.58 -21.67
CA ASP A 301 -37.73 15.83 -22.96
C ASP A 301 -36.73 16.29 -24.00
N ILE A 302 -35.86 17.25 -23.67
CA ILE A 302 -34.83 17.74 -24.58
C ILE A 302 -33.84 16.63 -24.90
N PHE A 303 -33.45 15.81 -23.92
CA PHE A 303 -32.53 14.70 -24.16
C PHE A 303 -33.10 13.65 -25.12
N ILE A 304 -34.37 13.26 -24.94
CA ILE A 304 -35.05 12.30 -25.83
C ILE A 304 -35.24 12.89 -27.23
N LYS A 305 -35.69 14.15 -27.34
CA LYS A 305 -35.84 14.86 -28.63
C LYS A 305 -34.53 14.95 -29.39
N ARG A 306 -33.41 15.27 -28.72
CA ARG A 306 -32.08 15.29 -29.35
C ARG A 306 -31.68 13.91 -29.87
N ALA A 307 -31.97 12.84 -29.14
CA ALA A 307 -31.69 11.48 -29.59
C ALA A 307 -32.48 11.15 -30.87
N GLU A 308 -33.79 11.42 -30.88
CA GLU A 308 -34.65 11.21 -32.05
C GLU A 308 -34.21 12.06 -33.25
N HIS A 309 -33.91 13.34 -33.05
CA HIS A 309 -33.45 14.24 -34.12
C HIS A 309 -32.14 13.76 -34.75
N ILE A 310 -31.14 13.40 -33.94
CA ILE A 310 -29.86 12.88 -34.47
C ILE A 310 -30.10 11.60 -35.27
N LEU A 311 -30.88 10.65 -34.74
CA LEU A 311 -31.14 9.39 -35.44
C LEU A 311 -31.90 9.59 -36.76
N THR A 312 -32.88 10.48 -36.78
CA THR A 312 -33.63 10.86 -37.99
C THR A 312 -32.70 11.49 -39.02
N ASN A 313 -31.87 12.45 -38.62
CA ASN A 313 -30.89 13.08 -39.52
C ASN A 313 -29.83 12.09 -40.04
N GLN A 314 -29.47 11.08 -39.23
CA GLN A 314 -28.58 9.99 -39.63
C GLN A 314 -29.26 8.89 -40.45
N ASN A 315 -30.55 9.05 -40.80
CA ASN A 315 -31.38 8.06 -41.50
C ASN A 315 -31.40 6.69 -40.81
N LYS A 316 -31.35 6.66 -39.47
CA LYS A 316 -31.40 5.43 -38.65
C LYS A 316 -32.82 5.06 -38.25
N ILE A 317 -33.71 6.04 -38.19
CA ILE A 317 -35.14 5.88 -37.88
C ILE A 317 -35.96 6.83 -38.75
N ASN A 318 -37.28 6.60 -38.82
CA ASN A 318 -38.24 7.55 -39.37
C ASN A 318 -38.94 8.30 -38.23
N GLY A 319 -38.21 9.24 -37.62
CA GLY A 319 -38.67 10.05 -36.49
C GLY A 319 -38.85 11.52 -36.86
N ASN A 320 -38.99 12.35 -35.83
CA ASN A 320 -39.15 13.79 -35.96
C ASN A 320 -37.80 14.53 -35.86
N LEU A 321 -37.72 15.70 -36.49
CA LEU A 321 -36.60 16.63 -36.35
C LEU A 321 -36.96 17.73 -35.34
N TYR A 322 -36.07 17.93 -34.36
CA TYR A 322 -36.15 18.98 -33.35
C TYR A 322 -34.92 19.94 -33.40
N PRO A 323 -34.71 20.71 -34.49
CA PRO A 323 -33.57 21.62 -34.61
C PRO A 323 -33.52 22.68 -33.49
N GLU A 324 -34.67 23.06 -32.93
CA GLU A 324 -34.81 24.00 -31.82
C GLU A 324 -34.19 23.50 -30.51
N CYS A 325 -34.03 22.19 -30.35
CA CYS A 325 -33.37 21.59 -29.20
C CYS A 325 -31.84 21.78 -29.22
N PHE A 326 -31.26 22.36 -30.27
CA PHE A 326 -29.82 22.57 -30.41
C PHE A 326 -29.46 24.07 -30.42
N PRO A 327 -28.93 24.62 -29.31
CA PRO A 327 -28.50 26.01 -29.24
C PRO A 327 -27.42 26.39 -30.24
N ASN A 328 -27.32 27.70 -30.49
CA ASN A 328 -26.28 28.28 -31.31
C ASN A 328 -25.00 28.42 -30.50
N HIS A 329 -23.87 28.10 -31.13
CA HIS A 329 -22.54 28.25 -30.54
C HIS A 329 -21.60 28.94 -31.50
N LYS A 330 -20.55 29.57 -30.95
CA LYS A 330 -19.40 30.01 -31.73
C LYS A 330 -18.26 29.00 -31.54
N CYS A 331 -17.70 28.54 -32.65
CA CYS A 331 -16.57 27.63 -32.65
C CYS A 331 -15.36 28.25 -31.94
N MET A 332 -14.47 27.40 -31.43
CA MET A 332 -13.17 27.88 -30.95
C MET A 332 -12.25 28.20 -32.12
N PRO A 333 -11.41 29.24 -32.05
CA PRO A 333 -10.49 29.57 -33.13
C PRO A 333 -9.43 28.48 -33.35
N TYR A 334 -8.93 28.36 -34.58
CA TYR A 334 -7.92 27.37 -35.01
C TYR A 334 -6.75 27.20 -34.04
N TYR A 335 -6.14 28.30 -33.59
CA TYR A 335 -4.97 28.24 -32.69
C TYR A 335 -5.28 27.48 -31.39
N ARG A 336 -6.53 27.51 -30.89
CA ARG A 336 -6.93 26.78 -29.68
C ARG A 336 -7.00 25.27 -29.93
N TYR A 337 -7.44 24.84 -31.10
CA TYR A 337 -7.41 23.43 -31.48
C TYR A 337 -5.97 22.93 -31.55
N LYS A 338 -5.07 23.71 -32.16
CA LYS A 338 -3.63 23.42 -32.22
C LYS A 338 -3.00 23.33 -30.84
N SER A 339 -3.22 24.31 -29.95
CA SER A 339 -2.71 24.27 -28.57
C SER A 339 -3.19 23.03 -27.82
N ARG A 340 -4.48 22.68 -27.94
CA ARG A 340 -5.05 21.49 -27.30
C ARG A 340 -4.45 20.19 -27.82
N ALA A 341 -4.12 20.13 -29.11
CA ALA A 341 -3.47 18.96 -29.70
C ALA A 341 -2.07 18.76 -29.10
N VAL A 342 -1.31 19.84 -28.93
CA VAL A 342 0.01 19.83 -28.26
C VAL A 342 -0.12 19.41 -26.79
N GLU A 343 -1.05 19.99 -26.03
CA GLU A 343 -1.31 19.63 -24.63
C GLU A 343 -1.64 18.15 -24.45
N LYS A 344 -2.37 17.57 -25.42
CA LYS A 344 -2.78 16.16 -25.42
C LYS A 344 -1.81 15.23 -26.12
N GLN A 345 -0.73 15.77 -26.71
CA GLN A 345 0.25 15.02 -27.51
C GLN A 345 -0.41 14.19 -28.62
N ILE A 346 -1.32 14.80 -29.37
CA ILE A 346 -1.98 14.20 -30.53
C ILE A 346 -1.62 14.97 -31.81
N ASP A 347 -1.69 14.28 -32.94
CA ASP A 347 -1.35 14.84 -34.24
C ASP A 347 -2.25 16.02 -34.62
N PHE A 348 -1.70 16.98 -35.35
CA PHE A 348 -2.38 18.16 -35.85
C PHE A 348 -1.77 18.54 -37.20
N SER A 349 -2.34 18.02 -38.28
CA SER A 349 -1.83 18.21 -39.64
C SER A 349 -2.72 19.11 -40.51
N ILE A 350 -3.92 19.47 -40.03
CA ILE A 350 -4.81 20.38 -40.75
C ILE A 350 -4.25 21.80 -40.80
N THR A 351 -4.50 22.47 -41.92
CA THR A 351 -4.15 23.88 -42.13
C THR A 351 -5.25 24.81 -41.62
N GLN A 352 -4.97 26.12 -41.60
CA GLN A 352 -5.98 27.15 -41.31
C GLN A 352 -7.10 27.12 -42.35
N GLU A 353 -6.76 26.91 -43.63
CA GLU A 353 -7.71 26.80 -44.73
C GLU A 353 -8.62 25.57 -44.57
N ASP A 354 -8.06 24.41 -44.25
CA ASP A 354 -8.84 23.19 -43.95
C ASP A 354 -9.84 23.45 -42.81
N TYR A 355 -9.37 24.11 -41.75
CA TYR A 355 -10.22 24.48 -40.61
C TYR A 355 -11.35 25.41 -41.04
N ASP A 356 -11.05 26.48 -41.78
CA ASP A 356 -12.03 27.49 -42.20
C ASP A 356 -13.09 26.88 -43.13
N ASN A 357 -12.70 25.93 -43.99
CA ASN A 357 -13.61 25.18 -44.85
C ASN A 357 -14.51 24.23 -44.04
N ILE A 358 -13.95 23.48 -43.10
CA ILE A 358 -14.70 22.46 -42.35
C ILE A 358 -15.75 23.09 -41.45
N ILE A 359 -15.45 24.20 -40.76
CA ILE A 359 -16.41 24.81 -39.82
C ILE A 359 -17.67 25.38 -40.50
N GLN A 360 -17.66 25.55 -41.84
CA GLN A 360 -18.85 25.98 -42.60
C GLN A 360 -19.80 24.83 -42.94
N ASN A 361 -19.33 23.58 -42.87
CA ASN A 361 -20.18 22.43 -43.17
C ASN A 361 -21.23 22.21 -42.07
N ASP A 362 -22.35 21.61 -42.48
CA ASP A 362 -23.40 21.18 -41.56
C ASP A 362 -22.87 20.16 -40.56
N CYS A 363 -23.41 20.17 -39.35
CA CYS A 363 -23.01 19.21 -38.33
C CYS A 363 -23.26 17.79 -38.81
N PHE A 364 -22.21 16.97 -38.86
CA PHE A 364 -22.30 15.62 -39.41
C PHE A 364 -23.26 14.69 -38.64
N LEU A 365 -23.63 15.03 -37.40
CA LEU A 365 -24.56 14.28 -36.55
C LEU A 365 -26.00 14.79 -36.69
N CYS A 366 -26.25 16.05 -36.32
CA CYS A 366 -27.62 16.61 -36.29
C CYS A 366 -27.98 17.47 -37.50
N GLY A 367 -27.07 17.75 -38.43
CA GLY A 367 -27.35 18.58 -39.60
C GLY A 367 -27.48 20.07 -39.30
N LYS A 368 -27.17 20.52 -38.07
CA LYS A 368 -27.18 21.95 -37.73
C LYS A 368 -26.23 22.74 -38.62
N GLN A 369 -26.75 23.75 -39.30
CA GLN A 369 -26.00 24.55 -40.26
C GLN A 369 -25.12 25.60 -39.59
N SER A 370 -24.05 26.01 -40.27
CA SER A 370 -23.26 27.18 -39.89
C SER A 370 -23.84 28.43 -40.55
N ASP A 371 -24.06 29.47 -39.75
CA ASP A 371 -24.62 30.76 -40.15
C ASP A 371 -24.02 31.92 -39.31
N GLU A 372 -24.59 33.11 -39.46
CA GLU A 372 -24.15 34.31 -38.74
C GLU A 372 -24.26 34.20 -37.21
N ASN A 373 -25.11 33.30 -36.68
CA ASN A 373 -25.40 33.12 -35.27
C ASN A 373 -24.75 31.84 -34.69
N ASN A 374 -24.54 30.81 -35.52
CA ASN A 374 -23.93 29.53 -35.17
C ASN A 374 -22.75 29.20 -36.06
N ILE A 375 -21.60 28.87 -35.50
CA ILE A 375 -20.47 28.35 -36.26
C ILE A 375 -20.09 27.00 -35.67
N ASN A 376 -20.20 25.95 -36.48
CA ASN A 376 -19.85 24.59 -36.07
C ASN A 376 -18.36 24.47 -35.72
N GLY A 377 -18.05 23.59 -34.78
CA GLY A 377 -16.67 23.26 -34.45
C GLY A 377 -16.20 22.03 -35.22
N ILE A 378 -15.03 21.54 -34.85
CA ILE A 378 -14.47 20.28 -35.34
C ILE A 378 -14.62 19.19 -34.27
N ASP A 379 -15.17 18.05 -34.66
CA ASP A 379 -15.12 16.80 -33.90
C ASP A 379 -14.13 15.82 -34.56
N ARG A 380 -13.54 14.94 -33.74
CA ARG A 380 -12.67 13.85 -34.19
C ARG A 380 -13.48 12.56 -34.23
N MET A 381 -13.57 11.93 -35.39
CA MET A 381 -14.30 10.69 -35.58
C MET A 381 -13.78 9.61 -34.63
N ASP A 382 -12.47 9.34 -34.67
CA ASP A 382 -11.76 8.57 -33.63
C ASP A 382 -11.04 9.53 -32.67
N SER A 383 -11.48 9.54 -31.41
CA SER A 383 -10.90 10.36 -30.34
C SER A 383 -9.46 9.99 -29.96
N LYS A 384 -8.97 8.79 -30.36
CA LYS A 384 -7.59 8.34 -30.17
C LYS A 384 -6.64 8.93 -31.21
N LYS A 385 -7.16 9.36 -32.36
CA LYS A 385 -6.40 10.00 -33.43
C LYS A 385 -6.37 11.53 -33.28
N GLY A 386 -5.48 12.17 -34.03
CA GLY A 386 -5.30 13.62 -34.06
C GLY A 386 -6.30 14.37 -34.94
N TYR A 387 -6.01 15.64 -35.20
CA TYR A 387 -6.70 16.47 -36.18
C TYR A 387 -6.01 16.31 -37.54
N VAL A 388 -6.49 15.31 -38.27
CA VAL A 388 -6.07 14.94 -39.62
C VAL A 388 -7.32 14.91 -40.50
N LEU A 389 -7.22 15.29 -41.77
CA LEU A 389 -8.38 15.52 -42.65
C LEU A 389 -9.36 14.34 -42.74
N ASP A 390 -8.87 13.10 -42.73
CA ASP A 390 -9.66 11.87 -42.80
C ASP A 390 -10.33 11.48 -41.46
N ASN A 391 -9.98 12.14 -40.35
CA ASN A 391 -10.47 11.83 -39.02
C ASN A 391 -11.34 12.95 -38.42
N ILE A 392 -11.61 14.02 -39.15
CA ILE A 392 -12.35 15.16 -38.60
C ILE A 392 -13.62 15.46 -39.39
N ASN A 393 -14.60 16.04 -38.70
CA ASN A 393 -15.83 16.47 -39.34
C ASN A 393 -16.43 17.69 -38.61
N ALA A 394 -17.26 18.46 -39.32
CA ALA A 394 -17.94 19.61 -38.75
C ALA A 394 -19.00 19.15 -37.76
N CYS A 395 -18.98 19.68 -36.54
CA CYS A 395 -19.88 19.23 -35.49
C CYS A 395 -20.27 20.39 -34.57
N CYS A 396 -21.57 20.52 -34.28
CA CYS A 396 -22.05 21.50 -33.34
C CYS A 396 -21.59 21.17 -31.91
N GLY A 397 -21.57 22.19 -31.04
CA GLY A 397 -21.08 22.05 -29.67
C GLY A 397 -21.79 20.96 -28.87
N GLU A 398 -23.11 20.86 -29.01
CA GLU A 398 -23.93 19.89 -28.29
C GLU A 398 -23.69 18.45 -28.75
N CYS A 399 -23.63 18.20 -30.06
CA CYS A 399 -23.36 16.87 -30.60
C CYS A 399 -21.93 16.40 -30.25
N ASN A 400 -20.94 17.30 -30.34
CA ASN A 400 -19.57 17.00 -29.94
C ASN A 400 -19.50 16.69 -28.43
N TYR A 401 -20.25 17.43 -27.62
CA TYR A 401 -20.38 17.11 -26.19
C TYR A 401 -20.99 15.72 -25.99
N MET A 402 -22.14 15.42 -26.57
CA MET A 402 -22.83 14.12 -26.39
C MET A 402 -21.98 12.93 -26.88
N LYS A 403 -21.33 13.05 -28.06
CA LYS A 403 -20.46 12.00 -28.60
C LYS A 403 -19.22 11.79 -27.74
N PHE A 404 -18.63 12.85 -27.20
CA PHE A 404 -17.46 12.78 -26.34
C PHE A 404 -16.33 11.94 -26.97
N THR A 405 -15.84 10.94 -26.24
CA THR A 405 -14.84 9.98 -26.72
C THR A 405 -15.45 8.65 -27.13
N PHE A 406 -16.78 8.57 -27.25
CA PHE A 406 -17.46 7.34 -27.66
C PHE A 406 -17.24 7.10 -29.15
N ASP A 407 -17.12 5.82 -29.52
CA ASP A 407 -17.12 5.43 -30.92
C ASP A 407 -18.45 5.83 -31.57
N PHE A 408 -18.41 6.17 -32.85
CA PHE A 408 -19.59 6.60 -33.58
C PHE A 408 -20.72 5.56 -33.55
N ASN A 409 -20.40 4.28 -33.80
CA ASN A 409 -21.42 3.23 -33.82
C ASN A 409 -21.95 2.96 -32.41
N ASP A 410 -21.09 2.96 -31.39
CA ASP A 410 -21.52 2.83 -29.99
C ASP A 410 -22.45 3.97 -29.58
N PHE A 411 -22.14 5.20 -29.99
CA PHE A 411 -22.97 6.38 -29.78
C PHE A 411 -24.34 6.24 -30.44
N ILE A 412 -24.38 5.92 -31.75
CA ILE A 412 -25.63 5.73 -32.48
C ILE A 412 -26.46 4.60 -31.90
N ASN A 413 -25.86 3.43 -31.62
CA ASN A 413 -26.56 2.30 -31.01
C ASN A 413 -27.14 2.68 -29.63
N LYS A 414 -26.43 3.50 -28.86
CA LYS A 414 -26.94 4.01 -27.59
C LYS A 414 -28.15 4.93 -27.79
N LEU A 415 -28.12 5.83 -28.78
CA LEU A 415 -29.27 6.67 -29.10
C LEU A 415 -30.47 5.83 -29.54
N VAL A 416 -30.26 4.79 -30.36
CA VAL A 416 -31.34 3.86 -30.76
C VAL A 416 -31.98 3.21 -29.54
N ALA A 417 -31.18 2.70 -28.60
CA ALA A 417 -31.71 2.11 -27.37
C ALA A 417 -32.51 3.12 -26.51
N ILE A 418 -32.11 4.39 -26.50
CA ILE A 418 -32.85 5.46 -25.82
C ILE A 418 -34.18 5.72 -26.52
N TYR A 419 -34.15 5.87 -27.84
CA TYR A 419 -35.34 6.09 -28.66
C TYR A 419 -36.35 4.95 -28.47
N GLU A 420 -35.93 3.69 -28.60
CA GLU A 420 -36.84 2.54 -28.45
C GLU A 420 -37.49 2.47 -27.07
N LYS A 421 -36.76 2.86 -26.01
CA LYS A 421 -37.29 2.88 -24.64
C LYS A 421 -38.31 4.00 -24.44
N HIS A 422 -38.20 5.11 -25.17
CA HIS A 422 -38.96 6.35 -24.95
C HIS A 422 -39.77 6.84 -26.16
N LYS A 423 -39.94 6.03 -27.21
CA LYS A 423 -40.69 6.41 -28.44
C LYS A 423 -42.17 6.74 -28.22
N HIS A 424 -42.73 6.36 -27.08
CA HIS A 424 -44.10 6.68 -26.66
C HIS A 424 -44.13 7.69 -25.51
N HIS A 425 -43.00 8.33 -25.20
CA HIS A 425 -42.90 9.34 -24.17
C HIS A 425 -43.77 10.55 -24.54
N ILE A 426 -44.61 10.98 -23.59
CA ILE A 426 -45.48 12.14 -23.78
C ILE A 426 -44.70 13.36 -23.31
N PHE A 427 -44.28 14.19 -24.27
CA PHE A 427 -43.55 15.42 -23.97
C PHE A 427 -44.43 16.41 -23.22
N SER A 428 -43.85 17.10 -22.24
CA SER A 428 -44.50 18.19 -21.52
C SER A 428 -44.83 19.35 -22.47
N LEU A 429 -45.96 20.01 -22.21
CA LEU A 429 -46.36 21.24 -22.90
C LEU A 429 -45.57 22.48 -22.42
N SER A 430 -44.77 22.35 -21.35
CA SER A 430 -43.88 23.43 -20.89
C SER A 430 -42.86 23.77 -21.98
N ASP A 431 -42.75 25.07 -22.29
CA ASP A 431 -42.04 25.63 -23.43
C ASP A 431 -40.72 24.92 -23.76
N ILE A 432 -40.52 24.65 -25.05
CA ILE A 432 -39.28 24.09 -25.60
C ILE A 432 -38.18 25.12 -25.39
N VAL A 433 -37.45 25.02 -24.27
CA VAL A 433 -36.36 25.94 -23.95
C VAL A 433 -35.10 25.53 -24.70
N ASN A 434 -34.48 26.51 -25.35
CA ASN A 434 -33.18 26.36 -25.99
C ASN A 434 -32.08 26.26 -24.92
N GLU A 435 -31.91 25.06 -24.35
CA GLU A 435 -30.96 24.80 -23.26
C GLU A 435 -29.62 24.29 -23.79
N ASN A 436 -28.55 25.02 -23.49
CA ASN A 436 -27.19 24.49 -23.62
C ASN A 436 -26.99 23.38 -22.59
N ILE A 437 -26.23 22.32 -22.89
CA ILE A 437 -25.75 21.42 -21.84
C ILE A 437 -24.83 22.24 -20.91
N PRO A 438 -25.27 22.59 -19.69
CA PRO A 438 -24.51 23.48 -18.84
C PRO A 438 -23.39 22.72 -18.14
N ARG A 439 -22.24 23.38 -17.94
CA ARG A 439 -21.19 22.86 -17.06
C ARG A 439 -21.62 23.13 -15.61
N ASN A 440 -21.59 22.13 -14.73
CA ASN A 440 -21.86 22.31 -13.30
C ASN A 440 -20.91 23.38 -12.70
N ARG A 441 -21.45 24.56 -12.34
CA ARG A 441 -20.68 25.73 -11.86
C ARG A 441 -20.72 25.91 -10.33
N ILE A 442 -21.72 25.37 -9.65
CA ILE A 442 -21.87 25.54 -8.20
C ILE A 442 -21.09 24.43 -7.50
N LYS A 443 -19.93 24.81 -6.93
CA LYS A 443 -19.13 23.96 -6.04
C LYS A 443 -18.65 24.82 -4.89
N LYS A 444 -18.55 24.22 -3.71
CA LYS A 444 -17.82 24.80 -2.59
C LYS A 444 -16.40 25.18 -3.01
N SER A 445 -15.88 26.26 -2.44
CA SER A 445 -14.46 26.61 -2.56
C SER A 445 -13.57 25.50 -2.01
N VAL A 446 -12.30 25.50 -2.40
CA VAL A 446 -11.33 24.50 -1.92
C VAL A 446 -11.26 24.48 -0.38
N PHE A 447 -11.35 25.66 0.25
CA PHE A 447 -11.33 25.80 1.71
C PHE A 447 -12.55 25.13 2.36
N GLU A 448 -13.76 25.46 1.90
CA GLU A 448 -15.01 24.88 2.42
C GLU A 448 -15.08 23.36 2.21
N ILE A 449 -14.51 22.85 1.11
CA ILE A 449 -14.40 21.41 0.86
C ILE A 449 -13.49 20.75 1.90
N VAL A 450 -12.36 21.36 2.25
CA VAL A 450 -11.44 20.82 3.26
C VAL A 450 -12.15 20.75 4.61
N GLU A 451 -12.77 21.84 5.04
CA GLU A 451 -13.50 21.91 6.32
C GLU A 451 -14.64 20.89 6.40
N THR A 452 -15.48 20.83 5.37
CA THR A 452 -16.57 19.83 5.27
C THR A 452 -16.03 18.40 5.37
N ASN A 453 -14.92 18.11 4.69
CA ASN A 453 -14.29 16.79 4.72
C ASN A 453 -13.71 16.43 6.10
N GLU A 454 -13.26 17.42 6.87
CA GLU A 454 -12.80 17.21 8.24
C GLU A 454 -13.96 16.89 9.18
N ILE A 455 -15.06 17.65 9.10
CA ILE A 455 -16.29 17.37 9.86
C ILE A 455 -16.82 15.97 9.53
N PHE A 456 -16.95 15.64 8.25
CA PHE A 456 -17.39 14.30 7.83
C PHE A 456 -16.46 13.21 8.38
N LYS A 457 -15.14 13.40 8.38
CA LYS A 457 -14.21 12.43 8.96
C LYS A 457 -14.40 12.28 10.47
N GLN A 458 -14.68 13.36 11.19
CA GLN A 458 -14.93 13.33 12.64
C GLN A 458 -16.20 12.55 12.96
N GLU A 459 -17.33 12.89 12.33
CA GLU A 459 -18.61 12.17 12.51
C GLU A 459 -18.47 10.68 12.21
N GLN A 460 -17.69 10.32 11.19
CA GLN A 460 -17.46 8.91 10.85
C GLN A 460 -16.57 8.20 11.88
N CYS A 461 -15.59 8.90 12.44
CA CYS A 461 -14.80 8.35 13.54
C CYS A 461 -15.65 8.12 14.78
N GLU A 462 -16.60 9.02 15.07
CA GLU A 462 -17.56 8.88 16.17
C GLU A 462 -18.52 7.71 15.95
N LYS A 463 -19.20 7.65 14.80
CA LYS A 463 -20.06 6.51 14.45
C LYS A 463 -19.32 5.17 14.48
N MET A 464 -18.05 5.15 14.05
CA MET A 464 -17.23 3.94 14.19
C MET A 464 -16.90 3.63 15.65
N LYS A 465 -16.54 4.62 16.48
CA LYS A 465 -16.30 4.40 17.91
C LYS A 465 -17.54 3.85 18.61
N GLU A 466 -18.71 4.38 18.31
CA GLU A 466 -20.00 3.89 18.83
C GLU A 466 -20.26 2.46 18.37
N LYS A 467 -20.18 2.18 17.07
CA LYS A 467 -20.38 0.83 16.51
C LYS A 467 -19.40 -0.21 17.08
N TYR A 468 -18.14 0.16 17.27
CA TYR A 468 -17.12 -0.69 17.88
C TYR A 468 -17.08 -0.58 19.41
N SER A 469 -17.97 0.17 20.05
CA SER A 469 -18.16 0.11 21.49
C SER A 469 -19.12 -1.01 21.90
N GLU A 470 -20.00 -1.43 20.97
CA GLU A 470 -20.90 -2.57 21.14
C GLU A 470 -20.17 -3.91 21.04
N GLU A 471 -20.17 -4.70 22.12
CA GLU A 471 -19.51 -6.01 22.18
C GLU A 471 -20.11 -7.03 21.20
N GLU A 472 -21.42 -6.96 20.96
CA GLU A 472 -22.11 -7.84 20.02
C GLU A 472 -21.58 -7.65 18.59
N TYR A 473 -21.38 -6.40 18.16
CA TYR A 473 -20.81 -6.09 16.85
C TYR A 473 -19.35 -6.58 16.73
N LYS A 474 -18.54 -6.45 17.79
CA LYS A 474 -17.16 -7.00 17.80
C LYS A 474 -17.15 -8.50 17.59
N GLN A 475 -18.06 -9.23 18.24
CA GLN A 475 -18.16 -10.68 18.12
C GLN A 475 -18.63 -11.12 16.72
N ILE A 476 -19.64 -10.44 16.16
CA ILE A 476 -20.12 -10.70 14.78
C ILE A 476 -18.99 -10.44 13.78
N ARG A 477 -18.30 -9.30 13.90
CA ARG A 477 -17.20 -8.95 13.00
C ARG A 477 -16.02 -9.90 13.10
N ALA A 478 -15.69 -10.38 14.30
CA ALA A 478 -14.65 -11.39 14.50
C ALA A 478 -15.01 -12.72 13.80
N LYS A 479 -16.28 -13.14 13.88
CA LYS A 479 -16.78 -14.34 13.18
C LYS A 479 -16.77 -14.17 11.66
N GLU A 480 -17.17 -13.01 11.13
CA GLU A 480 -17.10 -12.71 9.69
C GLU A 480 -15.67 -12.76 9.15
N ILE A 481 -14.71 -12.16 9.86
CA ILE A 481 -13.30 -12.15 9.47
C ILE A 481 -12.71 -13.57 9.50
N ALA A 482 -13.07 -14.37 10.51
CA ALA A 482 -12.66 -15.77 10.59
C ALA A 482 -13.21 -16.58 9.39
N LYS A 483 -14.49 -16.39 9.04
CA LYS A 483 -15.15 -17.05 7.90
C LYS A 483 -14.56 -16.63 6.55
N TYR A 484 -14.24 -15.36 6.36
CA TYR A 484 -13.60 -14.89 5.13
C TYR A 484 -12.21 -15.50 4.93
N ARG A 485 -11.45 -15.65 6.02
CA ARG A 485 -10.11 -16.26 5.98
C ARG A 485 -10.15 -17.75 5.68
N SER A 486 -11.14 -18.48 6.17
CA SER A 486 -11.30 -19.91 5.85
C SER A 486 -11.67 -20.20 4.39
N VAL A 487 -12.16 -19.22 3.64
CA VAL A 487 -12.59 -19.38 2.23
C VAL A 487 -11.47 -19.01 1.25
N SER A 488 -10.44 -18.28 1.70
CA SER A 488 -9.25 -17.95 0.89
C SER A 488 -8.22 -19.08 0.82
N ASP A 489 -8.46 -20.20 1.51
CA ASP A 489 -7.57 -21.36 1.62
C ASP A 489 -8.11 -22.62 0.88
N ILE A 490 -9.02 -22.45 -0.09
CA ILE A 490 -9.47 -23.53 -1.01
C ILE A 490 -8.97 -23.28 -2.42
#